data_AF-A0A2W6A0L9-F1
#
_entry.id   AF-A0A2W6A0L9-F1
#
_cell.length_a   1.000
_cell.length_b   1.000
_cell.length_c   1.000
_cell.angle_alpha   90.00
_cell.angle_beta   90.00
_cell.angle_gamma   90.00
#
_symmetry.space_group_name_H-M   'P 1'
#
loop_
_entity.id
_entity.type
_entity.pdbx_description
1 polymer ?
#
loop_
_entity_poly.entity_id
_entity_poly.type
_entity_poly.pdbx_seq_one_letter_code
_entity_poly.pdbx_strand_id
1 'polypeptide(L)'
;MSAPARDPADVLEESAGLLAALATRAVYEEKPDLWRFGEGGRARTQEDFVHHFRALATMDEVVFEAHVRYCEGLFSVRGYPLKWLQDAWRHIATVVTAELSEAAAAPVMQVLTGVIGNTHAGEESGGSSDSAQSPH
;
A
#
# COMPACT_ATOMS: atom_id res chain seq x y z
N MET A 1 8.88 -33.01 -13.74
CA MET A 1 9.74 -31.97 -13.14
C MET A 1 8.97 -30.67 -13.25
N SER A 2 8.51 -30.10 -12.14
CA SER A 2 7.86 -28.79 -12.15
C SER A 2 8.93 -27.72 -12.43
N ALA A 3 8.57 -26.70 -13.22
CA ALA A 3 9.45 -25.55 -13.43
C ALA A 3 9.78 -24.90 -12.06
N PRO A 4 11.00 -24.33 -11.89
CA PRO A 4 11.32 -23.60 -10.68
C PRO A 4 10.32 -22.45 -10.49
N ALA A 5 9.90 -22.21 -9.25
CA ALA A 5 9.07 -21.07 -8.92
C ALA A 5 9.82 -19.78 -9.31
N ARG A 6 9.13 -18.88 -9.99
CA ARG A 6 9.68 -17.57 -10.37
C ARG A 6 9.88 -16.71 -9.13
N ASP A 7 10.88 -15.83 -9.17
CA ASP A 7 11.11 -14.84 -8.12
C ASP A 7 9.88 -13.92 -7.99
N PRO A 8 9.29 -13.78 -6.79
CA PRO A 8 8.19 -12.84 -6.53
C PRO A 8 8.51 -11.40 -6.95
N ALA A 9 9.76 -10.94 -6.79
CA ALA A 9 10.19 -9.60 -7.18
C ALA A 9 10.02 -9.39 -8.69
N ASP A 10 10.58 -10.29 -9.50
CA ASP A 10 10.48 -10.25 -10.96
C ASP A 10 9.02 -10.33 -11.42
N VAL A 11 8.23 -11.23 -10.82
CA VAL A 11 6.81 -11.40 -11.15
C VAL A 11 6.04 -10.11 -10.88
N LEU A 12 6.30 -9.46 -9.74
CA LEU A 12 5.64 -8.22 -9.38
C LEU A 12 6.07 -7.06 -10.28
N GLU A 13 7.36 -6.94 -10.59
CA GLU A 13 7.89 -5.90 -11.47
C GLU A 13 7.31 -6.01 -12.90
N GLU A 14 7.32 -7.22 -13.48
CA GLU A 14 6.77 -7.49 -14.81
C GLU A 14 5.26 -7.23 -14.87
N SER A 15 4.54 -7.52 -13.77
CA SER A 15 3.08 -7.40 -13.69
C SER A 15 2.60 -6.03 -13.22
N ALA A 16 3.49 -5.13 -12.78
CA ALA A 16 3.15 -3.87 -12.13
C ALA A 16 2.17 -3.01 -12.94
N GLY A 17 2.32 -2.94 -14.26
CA GLY A 17 1.43 -2.19 -15.13
C GLY A 17 0.00 -2.74 -15.16
N LEU A 18 -0.15 -4.07 -15.23
CA LEU A 18 -1.44 -4.73 -15.23
C LEU A 18 -2.11 -4.61 -13.86
N LEU A 19 -1.38 -4.91 -12.78
CA LEU A 19 -1.89 -4.81 -11.41
C LEU A 19 -2.31 -3.38 -11.07
N ALA A 20 -1.55 -2.38 -11.52
CA ALA A 20 -1.92 -0.97 -11.37
C ALA A 20 -3.21 -0.62 -12.10
N ALA A 21 -3.40 -1.12 -13.32
CA ALA A 21 -4.64 -0.90 -14.06
C ALA A 21 -5.85 -1.53 -13.34
N LEU A 22 -5.69 -2.73 -12.78
CA LEU A 22 -6.72 -3.43 -12.01
C LEU A 22 -7.04 -2.70 -10.70
N ALA A 23 -6.03 -2.29 -9.94
CA ALA A 23 -6.21 -1.54 -8.70
C ALA A 23 -6.88 -0.18 -8.95
N THR A 24 -6.46 0.53 -10.00
CA THR A 24 -7.08 1.80 -10.43
C THR A 24 -8.54 1.61 -10.76
N ARG A 25 -8.87 0.57 -11.54
CA ARG A 25 -10.24 0.24 -11.88
C ARG A 25 -11.06 -0.01 -10.62
N ALA A 26 -10.57 -0.85 -9.70
CA ALA A 26 -11.26 -1.18 -8.46
C ALA A 26 -11.53 0.07 -7.59
N VAL A 27 -10.56 0.99 -7.47
CA VAL A 27 -10.74 2.25 -6.74
C VAL A 27 -11.86 3.11 -7.34
N TYR A 28 -11.89 3.25 -8.66
CA TYR A 28 -12.89 4.08 -9.36
C TYR A 28 -14.28 3.43 -9.42
N GLU A 29 -14.36 2.11 -9.38
CA GLU A 29 -15.62 1.37 -9.22
C GLU A 29 -16.17 1.52 -7.79
N GLU A 30 -15.32 1.44 -6.77
CA GLU A 30 -15.71 1.60 -5.37
C GLU A 30 -16.06 3.05 -5.01
N LYS A 31 -15.37 4.02 -5.62
CA LYS A 31 -15.53 5.46 -5.34
C LYS A 31 -15.83 6.24 -6.63
N PRO A 32 -17.07 6.17 -7.14
CA PRO A 32 -17.44 6.88 -8.37
C PRO A 32 -17.19 8.39 -8.33
N ASP A 33 -17.22 9.02 -7.16
CA ASP A 33 -16.95 10.46 -6.99
C ASP A 33 -15.53 10.87 -7.46
N LEU A 34 -14.57 9.95 -7.53
CA LEU A 34 -13.24 10.23 -8.08
C LEU A 34 -13.27 10.61 -9.56
N TRP A 35 -14.33 10.26 -10.29
CA TRP A 35 -14.53 10.70 -11.67
C TRP A 35 -14.64 12.22 -11.82
N ARG A 36 -14.87 12.98 -10.73
CA ARG A 36 -14.77 14.45 -10.77
C ARG A 36 -13.40 14.97 -11.22
N PHE A 37 -12.35 14.14 -11.11
CA PHE A 37 -11.00 14.44 -11.60
C PHE A 37 -10.78 14.05 -13.07
N GLY A 38 -11.78 13.44 -13.71
CA GLY A 38 -11.75 13.01 -15.11
C GLY A 38 -10.69 11.95 -15.41
N GLU A 39 -10.48 11.71 -16.71
CA GLU A 39 -9.50 10.72 -17.19
C GLU A 39 -8.07 11.07 -16.78
N GLY A 40 -7.75 12.37 -16.68
CA GLY A 40 -6.44 12.82 -16.22
C GLY A 40 -6.16 12.44 -14.77
N GLY A 41 -7.17 12.52 -13.89
CA GLY A 41 -7.05 12.01 -12.53
C GLY A 41 -6.83 10.51 -12.49
N ARG A 42 -7.61 9.77 -13.30
CA ARG A 42 -7.53 8.31 -13.39
C ARG A 42 -6.16 7.83 -13.87
N ALA A 43 -5.61 8.47 -14.90
CA ALA A 43 -4.27 8.16 -15.42
C ALA A 43 -3.18 8.37 -14.35
N ARG A 44 -3.25 9.48 -13.60
CA ARG A 44 -2.31 9.75 -12.50
C ARG A 44 -2.44 8.73 -11.36
N THR A 45 -3.66 8.35 -10.99
CA THR A 45 -3.86 7.27 -10.01
C THR A 45 -3.25 5.96 -10.47
N GLN A 46 -3.33 5.63 -11.76
CA GLN A 46 -2.66 4.45 -12.31
C GLN A 46 -1.14 4.57 -12.24
N GLU A 47 -0.56 5.72 -12.57
CA GLU A 47 0.87 5.98 -12.40
C GLU A 47 1.30 5.81 -10.95
N ASP A 48 0.55 6.35 -9.99
CA ASP A 48 0.81 6.20 -8.56
C ASP A 48 0.82 4.70 -8.16
N PHE A 49 -0.17 3.92 -8.61
CA PHE A 49 -0.19 2.48 -8.37
C PHE A 49 1.03 1.76 -8.97
N VAL A 50 1.45 2.12 -10.20
CA VAL A 50 2.69 1.54 -10.78
C VAL A 50 3.89 1.83 -9.90
N HIS A 51 4.02 3.06 -9.38
CA HIS A 51 5.10 3.41 -8.46
C HIS A 51 5.05 2.60 -7.17
N HIS A 52 3.86 2.38 -6.62
CA HIS A 52 3.67 1.56 -5.42
C HIS A 52 4.06 0.10 -5.64
N PHE A 53 3.64 -0.51 -6.76
CA PHE A 53 4.03 -1.87 -7.10
C PHE A 53 5.53 -2.02 -7.32
N ARG A 54 6.18 -1.05 -7.97
CA ARG A 54 7.63 -1.06 -8.16
C ARG A 54 8.40 -0.90 -6.85
N ALA A 55 7.92 -0.06 -5.93
CA ALA A 55 8.52 0.04 -4.61
C ALA A 55 8.42 -1.29 -3.86
N LEU A 56 7.27 -1.96 -3.94
CA LEU A 56 7.05 -3.27 -3.31
C LEU A 56 7.86 -4.40 -3.97
N ALA A 57 8.09 -4.32 -5.28
CA ALA A 57 8.90 -5.27 -6.04
C ALA A 57 10.39 -5.28 -5.64
N THR A 58 10.86 -4.27 -4.91
CA THR A 58 12.20 -4.31 -4.29
C THR A 58 12.31 -5.42 -3.24
N MET A 59 11.17 -5.90 -2.71
CA MET A 59 11.08 -6.91 -1.66
C MET A 59 11.91 -6.59 -0.40
N ASP A 60 12.21 -5.31 -0.20
CA ASP A 60 12.97 -4.79 0.95
C ASP A 60 12.02 -3.96 1.82
N GLU A 61 11.78 -4.42 3.04
CA GLU A 61 10.89 -3.77 4.00
C GLU A 61 11.33 -2.34 4.33
N VAL A 62 12.63 -2.06 4.41
CA VAL A 62 13.16 -0.74 4.75
C VAL A 62 12.92 0.24 3.59
N VAL A 63 13.16 -0.22 2.36
CA VAL A 63 12.89 0.58 1.16
C VAL A 63 11.40 0.85 1.00
N PHE A 64 10.56 -0.17 1.22
CA PHE A 64 9.12 -0.02 1.11
C PHE A 64 8.53 0.85 2.24
N GLU A 65 9.03 0.74 3.47
CA GLU A 65 8.64 1.63 4.57
C GLU A 65 9.00 3.09 4.29
N ALA A 66 10.20 3.36 3.76
CA ALA A 66 10.59 4.71 3.36
C ALA A 66 9.66 5.27 2.27
N HIS A 67 9.24 4.43 1.32
CA HIS A 67 8.26 4.80 0.29
C HIS A 67 6.88 5.11 0.89
N VAL A 68 6.39 4.30 1.82
CA VAL A 68 5.10 4.54 2.52
C VAL A 68 5.14 5.89 3.26
N ARG A 69 6.18 6.14 4.05
CA ARG A 69 6.35 7.41 4.78
C ARG A 69 6.45 8.61 3.83
N TYR A 70 7.12 8.46 2.69
CA TYR A 70 7.17 9.49 1.66
C TYR A 70 5.77 9.81 1.11
N CYS A 71 4.96 8.79 0.81
CA CYS A 71 3.59 8.98 0.35
C CYS A 71 2.70 9.65 1.41
N GLU A 72 2.81 9.27 2.67
CA GLU A 72 2.08 9.90 3.79
C GLU A 72 2.45 11.39 3.90
N GLY A 73 3.74 11.71 3.86
CA GLY A 73 4.22 13.09 3.85
C GLY A 73 3.69 13.89 2.66
N LEU A 74 3.66 13.29 1.46
CA LEU A 74 3.13 13.92 0.26
C LEU A 74 1.63 14.22 0.37
N PHE A 75 0.85 13.29 0.92
CA PHE A 75 -0.58 13.47 1.14
C PHE A 75 -0.85 14.57 2.17
N SER A 76 -0.11 14.56 3.28
CA SER A 76 -0.21 15.58 4.32
C SER A 76 0.08 16.99 3.76
N VAL A 77 1.19 17.17 3.04
CA VAL A 77 1.57 18.47 2.44
C VAL A 77 0.53 18.96 1.43
N ARG A 78 -0.11 18.05 0.70
CA ARG A 78 -1.16 18.39 -0.30
C ARG A 78 -2.56 18.49 0.29
N GLY A 79 -2.74 18.24 1.58
CA GLY A 79 -4.05 18.24 2.24
C GLY A 79 -4.98 17.13 1.76
N TYR A 80 -4.43 16.03 1.24
CA TYR A 80 -5.22 14.86 0.85
C TYR A 80 -5.53 13.97 2.05
N PRO A 81 -6.72 13.35 2.11
CA PRO A 81 -7.06 12.43 3.18
C PRO A 81 -6.13 11.21 3.19
N LEU A 82 -5.45 10.94 4.31
CA LEU A 82 -4.62 9.73 4.48
C LEU A 82 -5.42 8.43 4.25
N LYS A 83 -6.73 8.45 4.51
CA LYS A 83 -7.64 7.35 4.20
C LYS A 83 -7.55 6.90 2.73
N TRP A 84 -7.33 7.82 1.79
CA TRP A 84 -7.18 7.43 0.38
C TRP A 84 -5.92 6.61 0.13
N LEU A 85 -4.84 6.91 0.85
CA LEU A 85 -3.60 6.13 0.79
C LEU A 85 -3.78 4.74 1.43
N GLN A 86 -4.46 4.67 2.58
CA GLN A 86 -4.82 3.39 3.21
C GLN A 86 -5.68 2.52 2.30
N ASP A 87 -6.67 3.12 1.62
CA ASP A 87 -7.50 2.41 0.66
C ASP A 87 -6.67 1.93 -0.54
N ALA A 88 -5.69 2.70 -1.01
CA ALA A 88 -4.76 2.25 -2.05
C ALA A 88 -4.00 0.99 -1.61
N TRP A 89 -3.46 0.94 -0.39
CA TRP A 89 -2.79 -0.25 0.16
C TRP A 89 -3.70 -1.46 0.24
N ARG A 90 -4.96 -1.27 0.65
CA ARG A 90 -5.96 -2.34 0.63
C ARG A 90 -6.20 -2.87 -0.79
N HIS A 91 -6.34 -1.99 -1.78
CA HIS A 91 -6.54 -2.43 -3.17
C HIS A 91 -5.32 -3.16 -3.72
N ILE A 92 -4.09 -2.73 -3.39
CA ILE A 92 -2.86 -3.46 -3.73
C ILE A 92 -2.91 -4.88 -3.16
N ALA A 93 -3.22 -5.02 -1.87
CA ALA A 93 -3.37 -6.33 -1.23
C ALA A 93 -4.39 -7.22 -1.93
N THR A 94 -5.55 -6.66 -2.29
CA THR A 94 -6.60 -7.38 -3.02
C THR A 94 -6.14 -7.86 -4.39
N VAL A 95 -5.51 -7.00 -5.21
CA VAL A 95 -5.11 -7.43 -6.56
C VAL A 95 -3.91 -8.37 -6.54
N VAL A 96 -2.97 -8.21 -5.61
CA VAL A 96 -1.85 -9.16 -5.44
C VAL A 96 -2.37 -10.55 -5.13
N THR A 97 -3.32 -10.65 -4.19
CA THR A 97 -3.87 -11.95 -3.78
C THR A 97 -4.80 -12.58 -4.82
N ALA A 98 -5.48 -11.77 -5.64
CA ALA A 98 -6.37 -12.26 -6.68
C ALA A 98 -5.64 -12.68 -7.97
N GLU A 99 -4.58 -11.96 -8.35
CA GLU A 99 -4.00 -12.05 -9.70
C GLU A 99 -2.66 -12.79 -9.75
N LEU A 100 -1.94 -12.86 -8.63
CA LEU A 100 -0.68 -13.59 -8.56
C LEU A 100 -0.88 -15.00 -8.02
N SER A 101 0.01 -15.92 -8.40
CA SER A 101 0.05 -17.24 -7.78
C SER A 101 0.40 -17.12 -6.29
N GLU A 102 -0.07 -18.06 -5.46
CA GLU A 102 0.20 -18.06 -4.02
C GLU A 102 1.70 -17.95 -3.71
N ALA A 103 2.56 -18.61 -4.49
CA ALA A 103 4.01 -18.57 -4.34
C ALA A 103 4.61 -17.18 -4.56
N ALA A 104 4.01 -16.35 -5.41
CA ALA A 104 4.42 -14.96 -5.62
C ALA A 104 3.70 -14.00 -4.66
N ALA A 105 2.41 -14.22 -4.40
CA ALA A 105 1.60 -13.36 -3.56
C ALA A 105 2.03 -13.38 -2.09
N ALA A 106 2.33 -14.55 -1.52
CA ALA A 106 2.61 -14.67 -0.09
C ALA A 106 3.80 -13.82 0.39
N PRO A 107 4.99 -13.86 -0.28
CA PRO A 107 6.11 -12.99 0.09
C PRO A 107 5.79 -11.50 -0.07
N VAL A 108 5.10 -11.12 -1.15
CA VAL A 108 4.71 -9.73 -1.40
C VAL A 108 3.77 -9.22 -0.31
N MET A 109 2.81 -10.05 0.09
CA MET A 109 1.88 -9.74 1.17
C MET A 109 2.57 -9.65 2.53
N GLN A 110 3.62 -10.45 2.77
CA GLN A 110 4.42 -10.34 3.99
C GLN A 110 5.07 -8.96 4.11
N VAL A 111 5.74 -8.48 3.05
CA VAL A 111 6.35 -7.14 3.04
C VAL A 111 5.28 -6.05 3.20
N LEU A 112 4.20 -6.13 2.42
CA LEU A 112 3.12 -5.13 2.45
C LEU A 112 2.48 -5.02 3.84
N THR A 113 2.09 -6.15 4.42
CA THR A 113 1.40 -6.16 5.73
C THR A 113 2.35 -5.92 6.89
N GLY A 114 3.61 -6.36 6.80
CA GLY A 114 4.65 -6.06 7.78
C GLY A 114 4.90 -4.56 7.90
N VAL A 115 5.01 -3.86 6.78
CA VAL A 115 5.23 -2.40 6.78
C VAL A 115 3.97 -1.63 7.17
N ILE A 116 2.83 -1.89 6.51
CA ILE A 116 1.59 -1.13 6.76
C ILE A 116 1.01 -1.44 8.16
N GLY A 117 1.22 -2.63 8.70
CA GLY A 117 0.83 -2.97 10.07
C GLY A 117 1.66 -2.24 11.13
N ASN A 118 2.95 -2.02 10.87
CA ASN A 118 3.87 -1.38 11.81
C ASN A 118 3.74 0.15 11.81
N THR A 119 3.45 0.79 10.66
CA THR A 119 3.28 2.25 10.59
C THR A 119 2.12 2.77 11.45
N HIS A 120 1.11 1.94 11.73
CA HIS A 120 -0.03 2.30 12.58
C HIS A 120 0.18 1.97 14.08
N ALA A 121 1.17 1.15 14.45
CA ALA A 121 1.42 0.78 15.84
C ALA A 121 2.24 1.84 16.62
N GLY A 122 2.83 2.81 15.92
CA GLY A 122 3.71 3.83 16.50
C GLY A 122 3.02 4.98 17.25
N GLU A 123 1.68 5.08 17.22
CA GLU A 123 0.93 6.18 17.85
C GLU A 123 0.42 5.87 19.27
N GLU A 124 0.54 4.63 19.78
CA GLU A 124 0.02 4.24 21.10
C GLU A 124 1.08 4.04 22.21
N SER A 125 2.23 4.71 22.13
CA SER A 125 3.21 4.73 23.24
C SER A 125 3.46 6.15 23.75
N GLY A 126 2.39 6.80 24.22
CA GLY A 126 2.39 8.14 24.79
C GLY A 126 1.70 8.21 26.15
N GLY A 127 2.22 7.48 27.15
CA GLY A 127 2.19 7.88 28.56
C GLY A 127 0.85 7.80 29.31
N SER A 128 0.49 6.61 29.78
CA SER A 128 -0.34 6.45 30.97
C SER A 128 0.56 6.16 32.17
N SER A 129 0.63 7.11 33.11
CA SER A 129 0.71 6.92 34.57
C SER A 129 1.41 8.13 35.21
N ASP A 130 0.65 8.95 35.94
CA ASP A 130 0.90 8.99 37.38
C ASP A 130 -0.39 9.35 38.13
N SER A 131 -0.86 8.40 38.92
CA SER A 131 -1.92 8.57 39.90
C SER A 131 -1.24 8.68 41.27
N ALA A 132 -1.25 9.87 41.86
CA ALA A 132 -0.88 10.06 43.26
C ALA A 132 -1.98 10.82 43.99
N GLN A 133 -2.93 10.03 44.52
CA GLN A 133 -3.55 10.12 45.84
C GLN A 133 -3.75 11.52 46.47
N SER A 134 -5.01 11.94 46.59
CA SER A 134 -5.44 12.75 47.74
C SER A 134 -5.48 11.88 49.00
N PRO A 135 -5.15 12.45 50.18
CA PRO A 135 -6.22 12.58 51.17
C PRO A 135 -6.14 13.84 52.05
N HIS A 136 -7.35 14.32 52.40
CA HIS A 136 -7.77 15.16 53.53
C HIS A 136 -7.16 16.55 53.75
#